data_AF-A0A923HTV0-F1
#
_entry.id   AF-A0A923HTV0-F1
#
_cell.length_a   1.000
_cell.length_b   1.000
_cell.length_c   1.000
_cell.angle_alpha   90.00
_cell.angle_beta   90.00
_cell.angle_gamma   90.00
#
_symmetry.space_group_name_H-M   'P 1'
#
loop_
_entity.id
_entity.type
_entity.pdbx_description
1 polymer ?
#
loop_
_entity_poly.entity_id
_entity_poly.type
_entity_poly.pdbx_seq_one_letter_code
_entity_poly.pdbx_strand_id
1 'polypeptide(L)'
;MEEFLLVFFEFLLEIILEVGVNWPVAGVDPANRRDVDISLLWQCLLYALVGCGIAALSLYFFPHPWIKNPVLQLLNLIVAPCFAAFVAYWFAKRHVGEVMSASPRVRAWKSYCLTLALVLVRYTFGKHV
;
A
#
# COMPACT_ATOMS: atom_id res chain seq x y z
N MET A 1 -22.57 12.58 -2.92
CA MET A 1 -22.58 11.13 -2.59
C MET A 1 -21.71 10.33 -3.55
N GLU A 2 -21.76 10.59 -4.87
CA GLU A 2 -20.94 9.87 -5.85
C GLU A 2 -19.42 10.01 -5.65
N GLU A 3 -18.92 11.21 -5.30
CA GLU A 3 -17.48 11.42 -5.04
C GLU A 3 -16.97 10.59 -3.84
N PHE A 4 -17.76 10.49 -2.77
CA PHE A 4 -17.42 9.64 -1.62
C PHE A 4 -17.39 8.16 -1.98
N LEU A 5 -18.28 7.73 -2.88
CA LEU A 5 -18.37 6.36 -3.35
C LEU A 5 -17.17 6.00 -4.24
N LEU A 6 -16.73 6.93 -5.09
CA LEU A 6 -15.50 6.81 -5.88
C LEU A 6 -14.25 6.71 -5.01
N VAL A 7 -14.11 7.59 -4.01
CA VAL A 7 -13.02 7.53 -3.03
C VAL A 7 -13.02 6.18 -2.30
N PHE A 8 -14.20 5.70 -1.89
CA PHE A 8 -14.34 4.41 -1.22
C PHE A 8 -13.96 3.25 -2.14
N PHE A 9 -14.34 3.26 -3.42
CA PHE A 9 -13.96 2.21 -4.37
C PHE A 9 -12.47 2.23 -4.73
N GLU A 10 -11.88 3.42 -4.94
CA GLU A 10 -10.43 3.58 -5.18
C GLU A 10 -9.64 3.03 -3.98
N PHE A 11 -10.07 3.36 -2.77
CA PHE A 11 -9.52 2.84 -1.54
C PHE A 11 -9.72 1.33 -1.36
N LEU A 12 -10.90 0.80 -1.67
CA LEU A 12 -11.17 -0.64 -1.58
C LEU A 12 -10.29 -1.41 -2.56
N LEU A 13 -10.09 -0.88 -3.76
CA LEU A 13 -9.26 -1.47 -4.80
C LEU A 13 -7.77 -1.41 -4.42
N GLU A 14 -7.32 -0.29 -3.82
CA GLU A 14 -5.98 -0.18 -3.21
C GLU A 14 -5.78 -1.23 -2.12
N ILE A 15 -6.75 -1.41 -1.20
CA ILE A 15 -6.69 -2.43 -0.16
C ILE A 15 -6.66 -3.84 -0.75
N ILE A 16 -7.47 -4.13 -1.77
CA ILE A 16 -7.49 -5.45 -2.42
C ILE A 16 -6.16 -5.73 -3.11
N LEU A 17 -5.59 -4.75 -3.81
CA LEU A 17 -4.26 -4.88 -4.42
C LEU A 17 -3.19 -5.05 -3.35
N GLU A 18 -3.25 -4.30 -2.26
CA GLU A 18 -2.28 -4.36 -1.19
C GLU A 18 -2.33 -5.70 -0.45
N VAL A 19 -3.52 -6.17 -0.07
CA VAL A 19 -3.74 -7.48 0.55
C VAL A 19 -3.38 -8.58 -0.43
N GLY A 20 -3.77 -8.44 -1.70
CA GLY A 20 -3.48 -9.39 -2.78
C GLY A 20 -2.00 -9.50 -3.15
N VAL A 21 -1.21 -8.44 -2.97
CA VAL A 21 0.25 -8.45 -3.17
C VAL A 21 0.97 -8.90 -1.89
N ASN A 22 0.50 -8.49 -0.71
CA ASN A 22 1.10 -8.92 0.55
C ASN A 22 0.84 -10.40 0.87
N TRP A 23 -0.23 -11.01 0.34
CA TRP A 23 -0.55 -12.42 0.54
C TRP A 23 0.49 -13.38 -0.08
N PRO A 24 0.86 -13.29 -1.37
CA PRO A 24 1.91 -14.11 -1.96
C PRO A 24 3.30 -13.73 -1.44
N VAL A 25 3.57 -12.45 -1.19
CA VAL A 25 4.89 -12.00 -0.68
C VAL A 25 5.13 -12.46 0.75
N ALA A 26 4.10 -12.60 1.59
CA ALA A 26 4.25 -13.17 2.94
C ALA A 26 4.74 -14.63 2.95
N GLY A 27 4.47 -15.41 1.90
CA GLY A 27 4.99 -16.77 1.73
C GLY A 27 6.44 -16.83 1.26
N VAL A 28 6.92 -15.76 0.61
CA VAL A 28 8.28 -15.66 0.02
C VAL A 28 9.19 -14.72 0.83
N ASP A 29 8.67 -14.07 1.88
CA ASP A 29 9.37 -13.06 2.67
C ASP A 29 10.68 -13.65 3.21
N PRO A 30 11.86 -13.17 2.76
CA PRO A 30 13.15 -13.63 3.24
C PRO A 30 13.31 -13.46 4.75
N ALA A 31 12.55 -12.55 5.36
CA ALA A 31 12.48 -12.35 6.81
C ALA A 31 11.90 -13.57 7.57
N ASN A 32 11.23 -14.50 6.88
CA ASN A 32 10.80 -15.79 7.44
C ASN A 32 11.93 -16.84 7.40
N ARG A 33 13.00 -16.60 6.61
CA ARG A 33 14.26 -17.35 6.70
C ARG A 33 15.15 -16.62 7.70
N ARG A 34 15.48 -17.29 8.80
CA ARG A 34 16.21 -16.76 9.99
C ARG A 34 17.56 -16.05 9.74
N ASP A 35 18.01 -15.86 8.50
CA ASP A 35 19.40 -15.52 8.18
C ASP A 35 19.60 -14.29 7.28
N VAL A 36 18.55 -13.54 6.93
CA VAL A 36 18.73 -12.31 6.14
C VAL A 36 18.29 -11.09 6.95
N ASP A 37 19.26 -10.45 7.62
CA ASP A 37 19.12 -9.12 8.23
C ASP A 37 18.99 -8.03 7.16
N ILE A 38 17.91 -8.09 6.37
CA ILE A 38 17.54 -7.00 5.49
C ILE A 38 17.05 -5.86 6.38
N SER A 39 17.77 -4.74 6.37
CA SER A 39 17.38 -3.54 7.13
C SER A 39 15.93 -3.15 6.79
N LEU A 40 15.17 -2.70 7.79
CA LEU A 40 13.78 -2.24 7.61
C LEU A 40 13.67 -1.20 6.49
N LEU A 41 14.68 -0.33 6.36
CA LEU A 41 14.78 0.65 5.29
C LEU A 41 14.78 0.00 3.91
N TRP A 42 15.57 -1.06 3.71
CA TRP A 42 15.62 -1.75 2.42
C TRP A 42 14.31 -2.45 2.09
N GLN A 43 13.66 -3.06 3.10
CA GLN A 43 12.34 -3.65 2.92
C GLN A 43 11.31 -2.58 2.53
N CYS A 44 11.32 -1.42 3.18
CA CYS A 44 10.43 -0.30 2.84
C CYS A 44 10.72 0.25 1.44
N LEU A 45 11.99 0.35 1.03
CA LEU A 45 12.39 0.78 -0.31
C LEU A 45 11.89 -0.18 -1.39
N LEU A 46 12.05 -1.50 -1.19
CA LEU A 46 11.54 -2.49 -2.12
C LEU A 46 10.02 -2.39 -2.28
N TYR A 47 9.30 -2.25 -1.16
CA TYR A 47 7.85 -2.08 -1.16
C TYR A 47 7.40 -0.77 -1.81
N ALA A 48 8.14 0.32 -1.60
CA ALA A 48 7.89 1.58 -2.30
C ALA A 48 8.11 1.45 -3.81
N LEU A 49 9.17 0.76 -4.26
CA LEU A 49 9.41 0.49 -5.68
C LEU A 49 8.29 -0.34 -6.31
N VAL A 50 7.80 -1.36 -5.60
CA VAL A 50 6.62 -2.14 -6.02
C VAL A 50 5.39 -1.25 -6.12
N GLY A 51 5.14 -0.41 -5.11
CA GLY A 51 4.04 0.57 -5.12
C GLY A 51 4.11 1.53 -6.32
N CYS A 52 5.32 2.03 -6.64
CA CYS A 52 5.54 2.85 -7.85
C CYS A 52 5.22 2.09 -9.14
N GLY A 53 5.68 0.83 -9.26
CA GLY A 53 5.40 0.00 -10.43
C GLY A 53 3.90 -0.27 -10.62
N ILE A 54 3.19 -0.57 -9.53
CA ILE A 54 1.73 -0.76 -9.54
C ILE A 54 1.04 0.54 -9.91
N ALA A 55 1.45 1.68 -9.36
CA ALA A 55 0.86 2.97 -9.71
C ALA A 55 1.08 3.35 -11.17
N ALA A 56 2.27 3.11 -11.72
CA ALA A 56 2.56 3.34 -13.14
C ALA A 56 1.67 2.46 -14.04
N LEU A 57 1.51 1.18 -13.70
CA LEU A 57 0.59 0.28 -14.41
C LEU A 57 -0.86 0.74 -14.27
N SER A 58 -1.26 1.17 -13.08
CA SER A 58 -2.59 1.68 -12.78
C SER A 58 -2.89 2.97 -13.54
N LEU A 59 -1.92 3.86 -13.73
CA LEU A 59 -2.04 5.06 -14.57
C LEU A 59 -2.17 4.71 -16.06
N TYR A 60 -1.52 3.65 -16.52
CA TYR A 60 -1.64 3.19 -17.90
C TYR A 60 -3.08 2.76 -18.24
N PHE A 61 -3.77 2.08 -17.32
CA PHE A 61 -5.17 1.68 -17.51
C PHE A 61 -6.18 2.78 -17.14
N PHE A 62 -5.87 3.57 -16.11
CA PHE A 62 -6.74 4.61 -15.56
C PHE A 62 -5.97 5.93 -15.39
N PRO A 63 -5.75 6.67 -16.50
CA PRO A 63 -4.91 7.86 -16.51
C PRO A 63 -5.52 9.03 -15.74
N HIS A 64 -6.85 9.11 -15.70
CA HIS A 64 -7.54 10.23 -15.07
C HIS A 64 -7.66 10.01 -13.55
N PRO A 65 -7.42 11.03 -12.73
CA PRO A 65 -7.62 10.95 -11.29
C PRO A 65 -9.12 10.93 -11.02
N TRP A 66 -9.57 9.95 -10.25
CA TRP A 66 -10.99 9.79 -9.94
C TRP A 66 -11.47 10.88 -8.98
N ILE A 67 -10.58 11.33 -8.09
CA ILE A 67 -10.78 12.47 -7.20
C ILE A 67 -10.39 13.76 -7.94
N LYS A 68 -11.36 14.60 -8.31
CA LYS A 68 -11.10 15.90 -8.97
C LYS A 68 -10.72 17.02 -7.99
N ASN A 69 -11.13 16.89 -6.74
CA ASN A 69 -10.93 17.93 -5.73
C ASN A 69 -9.51 17.84 -5.11
N PRO A 70 -8.69 18.90 -5.20
CA PRO A 70 -7.30 18.88 -4.72
C PRO A 70 -7.18 18.71 -3.20
N VAL A 71 -8.18 19.16 -2.43
CA VAL A 71 -8.18 18.98 -0.96
C VAL A 71 -8.40 17.51 -0.61
N LEU A 72 -9.33 16.85 -1.30
CA LEU A 72 -9.59 15.41 -1.12
C LEU A 72 -8.39 14.56 -1.58
N GLN A 73 -7.67 14.97 -2.64
CA GLN A 73 -6.43 14.30 -3.04
C GLN A 73 -5.34 14.41 -1.96
N LEU A 74 -5.18 15.58 -1.35
CA LEU A 74 -4.21 15.79 -0.28
C LEU A 74 -4.56 14.98 0.97
N LEU A 75 -5.84 14.93 1.32
CA LEU A 75 -6.32 14.07 2.41
C LEU A 75 -6.07 12.60 2.10
N ASN A 76 -6.31 12.16 0.85
CA ASN A 76 -6.05 10.79 0.45
C ASN A 76 -4.56 10.41 0.59
N LEU A 77 -3.65 11.34 0.26
CA LEU A 77 -2.20 11.16 0.40
C LEU A 77 -1.76 10.82 1.84
N ILE A 78 -2.51 11.26 2.84
CA ILE A 78 -2.20 11.03 4.26
C ILE A 78 -3.04 9.87 4.82
N VAL A 79 -4.34 9.89 4.55
CA VAL A 79 -5.31 8.96 5.15
C VAL A 79 -5.12 7.55 4.60
N ALA A 80 -4.92 7.38 3.29
CA ALA A 80 -4.79 6.06 2.67
C ALA A 80 -3.59 5.27 3.22
N PRO A 81 -2.34 5.79 3.24
CA PRO A 81 -1.21 5.04 3.77
C PRO A 81 -1.31 4.80 5.28
N CYS A 82 -1.86 5.74 6.06
CA CYS A 82 -2.08 5.53 7.49
C CYS A 82 -3.11 4.42 7.76
N PHE A 83 -4.20 4.41 6.98
CA PHE A 83 -5.23 3.39 7.11
C PHE A 83 -4.74 2.02 6.68
N ALA A 84 -4.04 1.93 5.54
CA ALA A 84 -3.37 0.72 5.08
C ALA A 84 -2.47 0.14 6.18
N ALA A 85 -1.59 0.97 6.75
CA ALA A 85 -0.70 0.57 7.83
C ALA A 85 -1.45 0.06 9.06
N PHE A 86 -2.54 0.74 9.44
CA PHE A 86 -3.41 0.33 10.55
C PHE A 86 -4.08 -1.02 10.29
N VAL A 87 -4.63 -1.22 9.09
CA VAL A 87 -5.25 -2.48 8.67
C VAL A 87 -4.23 -3.62 8.67
N ALA A 88 -3.06 -3.39 8.07
CA ALA A 88 -1.97 -4.37 8.04
C ALA A 88 -1.50 -4.75 9.46
N TYR A 89 -1.39 -3.76 10.36
CA TYR A 89 -1.07 -3.98 11.77
C TYR A 89 -2.17 -4.80 12.46
N TRP A 90 -3.43 -4.45 12.27
CA TRP A 90 -4.58 -5.11 12.88
C TRP A 90 -4.70 -6.58 12.45
N PHE A 91 -4.56 -6.85 11.14
CA PHE A 91 -4.54 -8.21 10.61
C PHE A 91 -3.34 -9.01 11.14
N ALA A 92 -2.15 -8.42 11.16
CA ALA A 92 -0.97 -9.08 11.72
C ALA A 92 -1.13 -9.41 13.22
N LYS A 93 -1.80 -8.54 13.98
CA LYS A 93 -2.08 -8.76 15.41
C LYS A 93 -3.16 -9.82 15.64
N ARG A 94 -4.13 -9.96 14.73
CA ARG A 94 -5.24 -10.91 14.86
C ARG A 94 -4.90 -12.31 14.38
N HIS A 95 -3.96 -12.45 13.44
CA HIS A 95 -3.48 -13.73 12.89
C HIS A 95 -2.19 -14.25 13.54
N VAL A 96 -2.04 -14.11 14.87
CA VAL A 96 -0.86 -14.62 15.64
C VAL A 96 -0.86 -16.16 15.79
N GLY A 97 -1.82 -16.87 15.17
CA GLY A 97 -2.08 -18.28 15.41
C GLY A 97 -1.06 -19.29 14.84
N GLU A 98 -0.56 -19.16 13.61
CA GLU A 98 0.03 -20.36 12.95
C GLU A 98 1.25 -20.14 12.04
N VAL A 99 1.68 -18.90 11.77
CA VAL A 99 2.83 -18.69 10.88
C VAL A 99 3.79 -17.70 11.53
N MET A 100 5.03 -18.16 11.76
CA MET A 100 6.21 -17.44 12.27
C MET A 100 6.57 -16.19 11.43
N SER A 101 5.63 -15.30 11.20
CA SER A 101 5.74 -14.22 10.23
C SER A 101 5.99 -12.88 10.92
N ALA A 102 6.78 -12.04 10.24
CA ALA A 102 7.39 -10.80 10.70
C ALA A 102 6.57 -9.94 11.69
N SER A 103 7.29 -9.22 12.57
CA SER A 103 6.73 -8.27 13.54
C SER A 103 5.59 -7.42 12.94
N PRO A 104 4.42 -7.31 13.61
CA PRO A 104 3.28 -6.52 13.13
C PRO A 104 3.66 -5.07 12.74
N ARG A 105 4.67 -4.50 13.41
CA ARG A 105 5.19 -3.16 13.11
C ARG A 105 5.90 -3.10 11.75
N VAL A 106 6.66 -4.13 11.39
CA VAL A 106 7.37 -4.21 10.11
C VAL A 106 6.36 -4.32 8.98
N ARG A 107 5.31 -5.12 9.16
CA ARG A 107 4.23 -5.26 8.18
C ARG A 107 3.48 -3.95 7.96
N ALA A 108 3.20 -3.21 9.03
CA ALA A 108 2.58 -1.90 8.97
C ALA A 108 3.45 -0.89 8.19
N TRP A 109 4.77 -0.87 8.42
CA TRP A 109 5.68 0.02 7.69
C TRP A 109 5.80 -0.33 6.21
N LYS A 110 5.87 -1.61 5.86
CA LYS A 110 5.87 -2.07 4.45
C LYS A 110 4.60 -1.59 3.72
N SER A 111 3.45 -1.82 4.35
CA SER A 111 2.13 -1.39 3.91
C SER A 111 2.07 0.13 3.70
N TYR A 112 2.47 0.89 4.72
CA TYR A 112 2.55 2.35 4.66
C TYR A 112 3.37 2.84 3.46
N CYS A 113 4.61 2.33 3.30
CA CYS A 113 5.51 2.76 2.24
C CYS A 113 5.01 2.39 0.84
N LEU A 114 4.38 1.22 0.68
CA LEU A 114 3.78 0.80 -0.58
C LEU A 114 2.62 1.72 -0.96
N THR A 115 1.65 1.91 -0.06
CA THR A 115 0.46 2.72 -0.32
C THR A 115 0.83 4.18 -0.51
N LEU A 116 1.78 4.70 0.27
CA LEU A 116 2.29 6.06 0.11
C LEU A 116 2.91 6.24 -1.28
N ALA A 117 3.78 5.33 -1.72
CA ALA A 117 4.40 5.41 -3.04
C ALA A 117 3.34 5.37 -4.16
N LEU A 118 2.32 4.53 -4.01
CA LEU A 118 1.25 4.38 -4.98
C LEU A 118 0.44 5.68 -5.14
N VAL A 119 -0.10 6.20 -4.02
CA VAL A 119 -0.92 7.41 -4.03
C VAL A 119 -0.10 8.63 -4.45
N LEU A 120 1.18 8.69 -4.07
CA LEU A 120 2.08 9.77 -4.45
C LEU A 120 2.34 9.80 -5.96
N VAL A 121 2.60 8.65 -6.58
CA VAL A 121 2.77 8.55 -8.04
C VAL A 121 1.48 8.93 -8.78
N ARG A 122 0.31 8.47 -8.32
CA ARG A 122 -0.98 8.88 -8.92
C ARG A 122 -1.24 10.37 -8.73
N TYR A 123 -0.89 10.94 -7.59
CA TYR A 123 -1.05 12.37 -7.32
C TYR A 123 -0.16 13.24 -8.21
N THR A 124 1.09 12.84 -8.44
CA THR A 124 2.05 13.60 -9.24
C THR A 124 1.81 13.43 -10.73
N PHE A 125 1.60 12.21 -11.21
CA PHE A 125 1.51 11.91 -12.65
C PHE A 125 0.09 11.86 -13.19
N GLY A 126 -0.92 11.55 -12.36
CA GLY A 126 -2.32 11.52 -12.78
C GLY A 126 -2.88 12.90 -13.14
N LYS A 127 -2.18 14.00 -12.83
CA LYS A 127 -2.58 15.35 -13.26
C LYS A 127 -2.06 15.73 -14.65
N HIS A 128 -1.12 14.97 -15.20
CA HIS A 128 -0.36 15.34 -16.41
C HIS A 128 -0.63 14.45 -17.63
N VAL A 129 -1.55 13.49 -17.54
CA VAL A 129 -1.98 12.59 -18.63
C VAL A 129 -3.45 12.83 -18.93
#